data_AF-A0A0F9IV40-F1
#
_entry.id   AF-A0A0F9IV40-F1
#
_cell.length_a   1.000
_cell.length_b   1.000
_cell.length_c   1.000
_cell.angle_alpha   90.00
_cell.angle_beta   90.00
_cell.angle_gamma   90.00
#
_symmetry.space_group_name_H-M   'P 1'
#
loop_
_entity.id
_entity.type
_entity.pdbx_description
1 polymer ?
#
loop_
_entity_poly.entity_id
_entity_poly.type
_entity_poly.pdbx_seq_one_letter_code
_entity_poly.pdbx_strand_id
1 'polypeptide(L)'
;MANSISSKIEKANEEAVKRILSAECNLVDIESAGKIIPGYKSDLFTHAGPPIEWERMCRTQKYAITNLIRYEGLADTPEKAARLAETGEVTIEPNHNYDAVSGMCGATSASLPVLVVKNPVHGNTSYCLQQTSLTAFGNKYETITELDFVRNTLAPVLKATIKEAGGINLKEILATGIQMGDELHGKLDGTRSVFVSRLLPHIVKTDFDKDT
;
A
#
# COMPACT_ATOMS: atom_id res chain seq x y z
N MET A 1 -14.37 -21.61 -37.83
CA MET A 1 -14.86 -20.81 -36.67
C MET A 1 -13.85 -20.71 -35.52
N ALA A 2 -12.97 -21.70 -35.27
CA ALA A 2 -12.02 -21.72 -34.14
C ALA A 2 -10.84 -20.71 -34.17
N ASN A 3 -10.81 -19.74 -35.10
CA ASN A 3 -9.67 -18.84 -35.30
C ASN A 3 -10.08 -17.39 -35.64
N SER A 4 -11.34 -17.01 -35.37
CA SER A 4 -11.79 -15.62 -35.52
C SER A 4 -11.18 -14.74 -34.42
N ILE A 5 -11.16 -13.42 -34.65
CA ILE A 5 -10.75 -12.45 -33.63
C ILE A 5 -11.63 -12.58 -32.37
N SER A 6 -12.95 -12.75 -32.53
CA SER A 6 -13.88 -12.96 -31.41
C SER A 6 -13.47 -14.15 -30.54
N SER A 7 -13.19 -15.30 -31.16
CA SER A 7 -12.80 -16.50 -30.42
C SER A 7 -11.46 -16.33 -29.69
N LYS A 8 -10.54 -15.51 -30.21
CA LYS A 8 -9.29 -15.19 -29.50
C LYS A 8 -9.53 -14.28 -28.29
N ILE A 9 -10.42 -13.29 -28.42
CA ILE A 9 -10.82 -12.39 -27.33
C ILE A 9 -11.51 -13.19 -26.22
N GLU A 10 -12.48 -14.05 -26.58
CA GLU A 10 -13.20 -14.88 -25.62
C GLU A 10 -12.24 -15.76 -24.80
N LYS A 11 -11.31 -16.46 -25.47
CA LYS A 11 -10.29 -17.28 -24.78
C LYS A 11 -9.39 -16.47 -23.86
N ALA A 12 -8.98 -15.27 -24.28
CA ALA A 12 -8.16 -14.39 -23.46
C ALA A 12 -8.93 -13.90 -22.22
N ASN A 13 -10.21 -13.55 -22.38
CA ASN A 13 -11.08 -13.12 -21.30
C ASN A 13 -11.34 -14.25 -20.30
N GLU A 14 -11.60 -15.47 -20.78
CA GLU A 14 -11.78 -16.65 -19.94
C GLU A 14 -10.56 -16.89 -19.04
N GLU A 15 -9.36 -16.84 -19.62
CA GLU A 15 -8.12 -16.99 -18.85
C GLU A 15 -7.89 -15.82 -17.88
N ALA A 16 -8.15 -14.58 -18.29
CA ALA A 16 -8.01 -13.42 -17.43
C ALA A 16 -8.95 -13.48 -16.21
N VAL A 17 -10.23 -13.76 -16.43
CA VAL A 17 -11.24 -13.91 -15.37
C VAL A 17 -10.89 -15.09 -14.47
N LYS A 18 -10.50 -16.23 -15.03
CA LYS A 18 -10.06 -17.39 -14.26
C LYS A 18 -8.91 -17.03 -13.33
N ARG A 19 -7.90 -16.29 -13.81
CA ARG A 19 -6.77 -15.85 -12.97
C ARG A 19 -7.22 -14.95 -11.83
N ILE A 20 -8.08 -13.98 -12.10
CA ILE A 20 -8.61 -13.06 -11.08
C ILE A 20 -9.40 -13.82 -10.01
N LEU A 21 -10.33 -14.70 -10.41
CA LEU A 21 -11.18 -15.43 -9.48
C LEU A 21 -10.42 -16.48 -8.64
N SER A 22 -9.41 -17.12 -9.26
CA SER A 22 -8.58 -18.13 -8.58
C SER A 22 -7.45 -17.54 -7.73
N ALA A 23 -7.16 -16.23 -7.84
CA ALA A 23 -6.13 -15.60 -7.04
C ALA A 23 -6.45 -15.68 -5.54
N GLU A 24 -5.43 -15.96 -4.74
CA GLU A 24 -5.51 -15.87 -3.28
C GLU A 24 -4.74 -14.63 -2.81
N CYS A 25 -5.17 -14.04 -1.69
CA CYS A 25 -4.60 -12.79 -1.18
C CYS A 25 -4.13 -13.00 0.26
N ASN A 26 -2.89 -13.46 0.43
CA ASN A 26 -2.32 -13.70 1.75
C ASN A 26 -1.44 -12.52 2.15
N LEU A 27 -1.81 -11.82 3.22
CA LEU A 27 -0.93 -10.85 3.88
C LEU A 27 0.16 -11.62 4.62
N VAL A 28 1.41 -11.43 4.21
CA VAL A 28 2.55 -12.23 4.70
C VAL A 28 3.63 -11.42 5.40
N ASP A 29 3.67 -10.11 5.21
CA ASP A 29 4.66 -9.24 5.85
C ASP A 29 4.19 -7.77 5.85
N ILE A 30 4.89 -6.94 6.61
CA ILE A 30 4.93 -5.49 6.47
C ILE A 30 6.39 -5.04 6.59
N GLU A 31 6.86 -4.26 5.62
CA GLU A 31 8.27 -3.83 5.56
C GLU A 31 8.41 -2.51 4.79
N SER A 32 9.50 -1.79 5.03
CA SER A 32 9.84 -0.58 4.27
C SER A 32 9.90 -0.83 2.76
N ALA A 33 9.22 0.02 1.98
CA ALA A 33 9.11 -0.08 0.53
C ALA A 33 10.48 -0.29 -0.16
N GLY A 34 11.47 0.53 0.20
CA GLY A 34 12.82 0.50 -0.39
C GLY A 34 13.61 -0.79 -0.11
N LYS A 35 13.21 -1.60 0.88
CA LYS A 35 13.88 -2.89 1.15
C LYS A 35 13.29 -4.05 0.35
N ILE A 36 12.00 -4.00 0.02
CA ILE A 36 11.26 -5.17 -0.47
C ILE A 36 10.64 -5.00 -1.84
N ILE A 37 10.46 -3.77 -2.32
CA ILE A 37 9.92 -3.50 -3.65
C ILE A 37 11.12 -3.40 -4.62
N PRO A 38 11.21 -4.29 -5.63
CA PRO A 38 12.29 -4.24 -6.61
C PRO A 38 12.37 -2.89 -7.32
N GLY A 39 13.57 -2.30 -7.35
CA GLY A 39 13.80 -1.02 -8.02
C GLY A 39 13.33 0.23 -7.26
N TYR A 40 12.79 0.08 -6.04
CA TYR A 40 12.35 1.22 -5.24
C TYR A 40 13.52 1.93 -4.56
N LYS A 41 13.99 3.01 -5.18
CA LYS A 41 15.18 3.77 -4.72
C LYS A 41 14.84 4.77 -3.62
N SER A 42 15.86 5.29 -2.93
CA SER A 42 15.70 6.29 -1.86
C SER A 42 15.22 7.67 -2.36
N ASP A 43 15.46 7.97 -3.63
CA ASP A 43 15.04 9.19 -4.33
C ASP A 43 13.74 9.00 -5.13
N LEU A 44 13.10 7.84 -5.01
CA LEU A 44 11.82 7.54 -5.64
C LEU A 44 10.66 7.81 -4.68
N PHE A 45 9.69 8.57 -5.16
CA PHE A 45 8.42 8.84 -4.50
C PHE A 45 7.30 8.40 -5.43
N THR A 46 6.34 7.63 -4.92
CA THR A 46 5.25 7.12 -5.77
C THR A 46 3.89 7.67 -5.35
N HIS A 47 2.94 7.69 -6.29
CA HIS A 47 1.60 8.24 -6.07
C HIS A 47 0.48 7.37 -6.67
N ALA A 48 -0.76 7.62 -6.25
CA ALA A 48 -1.94 6.98 -6.84
C ALA A 48 -2.28 7.57 -8.22
N GLY A 49 -2.92 6.75 -9.06
CA GLY A 49 -3.35 7.14 -10.41
C GLY A 49 -2.34 6.80 -11.51
N PRO A 50 -2.59 7.24 -12.76
CA PRO A 50 -1.72 7.01 -13.91
C PRO A 50 -0.51 7.97 -13.92
N PRO A 51 0.48 7.76 -14.82
CA PRO A 51 1.59 8.70 -14.97
C PRO A 51 1.12 10.15 -15.16
N ILE A 52 1.74 11.07 -14.42
CA ILE A 52 1.42 12.50 -14.47
C ILE A 52 2.65 13.34 -14.11
N GLU A 53 2.91 14.37 -14.92
CA GLU A 53 3.98 15.33 -14.65
C GLU A 53 3.71 16.13 -13.37
N TRP A 54 4.77 16.48 -12.64
CA TRP A 54 4.68 17.24 -11.38
C TRP A 54 3.81 18.49 -11.53
N GLU A 55 3.99 19.29 -12.59
CA GLU A 55 3.27 20.55 -12.82
C GLU A 55 1.75 20.34 -12.84
N ARG A 56 1.31 19.18 -13.35
CA ARG A 56 -0.10 18.81 -13.54
C ARG A 56 -0.73 18.13 -12.33
N MET A 57 0.07 17.70 -11.35
CA MET A 57 -0.45 17.14 -10.10
C MET A 57 -1.34 18.14 -9.37
N CYS A 58 -2.40 17.64 -8.73
CA CYS A 58 -3.24 18.48 -7.89
C CYS A 58 -2.47 18.92 -6.64
N ARG A 59 -2.92 20.01 -6.01
CA ARG A 59 -2.26 20.59 -4.83
C ARG A 59 -2.06 19.58 -3.70
N THR A 60 -3.04 18.72 -3.47
CA THR A 60 -3.02 17.72 -2.41
C THR A 60 -1.94 16.67 -2.64
N GLN A 61 -1.78 16.17 -3.86
CA GLN A 61 -0.71 15.24 -4.23
C GLN A 61 0.67 15.89 -4.09
N LYS A 62 0.81 17.14 -4.57
CA LYS A 62 2.06 17.90 -4.40
C LYS A 62 2.45 18.01 -2.94
N TYR A 63 1.52 18.40 -2.06
CA TYR A 63 1.81 18.50 -0.63
C TYR A 63 2.18 17.16 0.00
N ALA A 64 1.49 16.06 -0.34
CA ALA A 64 1.83 14.74 0.17
C ALA A 64 3.28 14.35 -0.21
N ILE A 65 3.66 14.50 -1.47
CA ILE A 65 5.01 14.20 -1.97
C ILE A 65 6.06 15.15 -1.36
N THR A 66 5.82 16.46 -1.35
CA THR A 66 6.70 17.46 -0.71
C THR A 66 6.95 17.12 0.76
N ASN A 67 5.93 16.72 1.51
CA ASN A 67 6.08 16.32 2.89
C ASN A 67 6.88 15.02 3.04
N LEU A 68 6.73 14.05 2.13
CA LEU A 68 7.54 12.84 2.17
C LEU A 68 9.00 13.10 1.81
N ILE A 69 9.30 13.98 0.85
CA ILE A 69 10.68 14.40 0.54
C ILE A 69 11.37 14.97 1.79
N ARG A 70 10.61 15.76 2.57
CA ARG A 70 11.09 16.28 3.87
C ARG A 70 11.24 15.18 4.90
N TYR A 71 10.29 14.24 4.98
CA TYR A 71 10.34 13.12 5.90
C TYR A 71 11.56 12.21 5.67
N GLU A 72 11.90 11.96 4.40
CA GLU A 72 13.11 11.23 4.00
C GLU A 72 14.41 12.04 4.21
N GLY A 73 14.30 13.29 4.68
CA GLY A 73 15.46 14.13 5.01
C GLY A 73 16.16 14.76 3.81
N LEU A 74 15.55 14.74 2.63
CA LEU A 74 16.14 15.32 1.41
C LEU A 74 16.01 16.85 1.35
N ALA A 75 15.11 17.42 2.15
CA ALA A 75 14.92 18.86 2.26
C ALA A 75 14.37 19.26 3.63
N ASP A 76 14.75 20.45 4.11
CA ASP A 76 14.33 21.00 5.40
C ASP A 76 13.07 21.89 5.28
N THR A 77 12.83 22.50 4.12
CA THR A 77 11.64 23.34 3.85
C THR A 77 10.75 22.79 2.74
N PRO A 78 9.43 23.11 2.76
CA PRO A 78 8.51 22.77 1.66
C PRO A 78 8.97 23.29 0.30
N GLU A 79 9.56 24.48 0.24
CA GLU A 79 10.01 25.11 -1.01
C GLU A 79 11.18 24.33 -1.62
N LYS A 80 12.16 23.92 -0.79
CA LYS A 80 13.27 23.08 -1.26
C LYS A 80 12.77 21.71 -1.70
N ALA A 81 11.87 21.09 -0.95
CA ALA A 81 11.30 19.80 -1.31
C ALA A 81 10.51 19.85 -2.63
N ALA A 82 9.67 20.87 -2.82
CA ALA A 82 8.97 21.08 -4.08
C ALA A 82 9.95 21.33 -5.24
N ARG A 83 11.04 22.07 -4.98
CA ARG A 83 12.06 22.32 -6.00
C ARG A 83 12.72 21.03 -6.48
N LEU A 84 13.05 20.09 -5.60
CA LEU A 84 13.63 18.79 -5.99
C LEU A 84 12.70 18.01 -6.93
N ALA A 85 11.39 18.07 -6.68
CA ALA A 85 10.39 17.46 -7.56
C ALA A 85 10.30 18.20 -8.92
N GLU A 86 10.30 19.53 -8.92
CA GLU A 86 10.26 20.36 -10.13
C GLU A 86 11.50 20.19 -11.02
N THR A 87 12.68 20.00 -10.44
CA THR A 87 13.94 19.85 -11.18
C THR A 87 14.23 18.41 -11.60
N GLY A 88 13.41 17.45 -11.16
CA GLY A 88 13.63 16.01 -11.42
C GLY A 88 14.82 15.44 -10.65
N GLU A 89 15.27 16.10 -9.58
CA GLU A 89 16.30 15.56 -8.68
C GLU A 89 15.77 14.39 -7.83
N VAL A 90 14.44 14.32 -7.65
CA VAL A 90 13.73 13.12 -7.18
C VAL A 90 12.85 12.58 -8.29
N THR A 91 12.68 11.26 -8.31
CA THR A 91 11.81 10.59 -9.29
C THR A 91 10.41 10.45 -8.71
N ILE A 92 9.39 10.78 -9.52
CA ILE A 92 7.99 10.66 -9.13
C ILE A 92 7.26 9.76 -10.12
N GLU A 93 6.69 8.65 -9.64
CA GLU A 93 6.05 7.65 -10.50
C GLU A 93 4.75 7.07 -9.91
N PRO A 94 3.87 6.46 -10.73
CA PRO A 94 2.71 5.73 -10.24
C PRO A 94 3.07 4.52 -9.37
N ASN A 95 2.29 4.28 -8.31
CA ASN A 95 2.39 3.07 -7.50
C ASN A 95 2.28 1.79 -8.34
N HIS A 96 1.45 1.80 -9.39
CA HIS A 96 1.22 0.65 -10.26
C HIS A 96 2.45 0.20 -11.06
N ASN A 97 3.48 1.04 -11.22
CA ASN A 97 4.75 0.65 -11.83
C ASN A 97 5.55 -0.34 -10.95
N TYR A 98 5.17 -0.45 -9.67
CA TYR A 98 5.91 -1.17 -8.63
C TYR A 98 5.04 -2.22 -7.93
N ASP A 99 4.02 -2.73 -8.63
CA ASP A 99 3.01 -3.67 -8.10
C ASP A 99 2.33 -3.17 -6.80
N ALA A 100 2.31 -1.85 -6.60
CA ALA A 100 1.80 -1.21 -5.40
C ALA A 100 0.50 -0.45 -5.67
N VAL A 101 -0.36 -0.36 -4.65
CA VAL A 101 -1.59 0.44 -4.66
C VAL A 101 -1.76 1.17 -3.33
N SER A 102 -2.39 2.34 -3.36
CA SER A 102 -2.76 3.08 -2.16
C SER A 102 -3.88 4.06 -2.48
N GLY A 103 -4.79 4.32 -1.54
CA GLY A 103 -5.94 5.19 -1.74
C GLY A 103 -5.59 6.69 -1.81
N MET A 104 -6.53 7.51 -2.27
CA MET A 104 -6.41 8.98 -2.26
C MET A 104 -5.17 9.50 -3.02
N CYS A 105 -4.29 10.30 -2.39
CA CYS A 105 -3.02 10.69 -3.03
C CYS A 105 -2.05 9.51 -3.18
N GLY A 106 -2.12 8.54 -2.24
CA GLY A 106 -1.30 7.34 -2.23
C GLY A 106 0.20 7.60 -2.24
N ALA A 107 0.65 8.72 -1.65
CA ALA A 107 2.04 9.12 -1.66
C ALA A 107 2.87 8.13 -0.83
N THR A 108 3.91 7.54 -1.42
CA THR A 108 4.79 6.55 -0.77
C THR A 108 6.25 6.95 -0.98
N SER A 109 7.11 6.63 -0.01
CA SER A 109 8.56 6.80 -0.08
C SER A 109 9.28 5.59 0.49
N ALA A 110 10.60 5.50 0.27
CA ALA A 110 11.37 4.28 0.51
C ALA A 110 11.35 3.78 1.96
N SER A 111 11.32 4.68 2.95
CA SER A 111 11.31 4.28 4.36
C SER A 111 9.94 3.83 4.88
N LEU A 112 8.86 4.09 4.12
CA LEU A 112 7.51 3.84 4.61
C LEU A 112 7.16 2.35 4.59
N PRO A 113 6.54 1.82 5.65
CA PRO A 113 6.07 0.44 5.68
C PRO A 113 4.92 0.19 4.70
N VAL A 114 5.06 -0.86 3.90
CA VAL A 114 4.01 -1.38 3.02
C VAL A 114 3.64 -2.81 3.43
N LEU A 115 2.34 -3.10 3.41
CA LEU A 115 1.80 -4.44 3.55
C LEU A 115 2.19 -5.27 2.32
N VAL A 116 2.61 -6.51 2.55
CA VAL A 116 3.04 -7.44 1.50
C VAL A 116 1.98 -8.51 1.33
N VAL A 117 1.32 -8.51 0.18
CA VAL A 117 0.29 -9.49 -0.17
C VAL A 117 0.83 -10.44 -1.22
N LYS A 118 0.88 -11.72 -0.91
CA LYS A 118 1.28 -12.78 -1.85
C LYS A 118 0.09 -13.53 -2.38
N ASN A 119 0.12 -13.78 -3.68
CA ASN A 119 -0.77 -14.70 -4.34
C ASN A 119 -0.05 -16.03 -4.58
N PRO A 120 -0.23 -17.05 -3.71
CA PRO A 120 0.44 -18.34 -3.90
C PRO A 120 -0.02 -19.10 -5.15
N VAL A 121 -1.19 -18.77 -5.72
CA VAL A 121 -1.74 -19.47 -6.89
C VAL A 121 -0.98 -19.09 -8.17
N HIS A 122 -0.68 -17.79 -8.35
CA HIS A 122 0.01 -17.29 -9.56
C HIS A 122 1.42 -16.76 -9.27
N GLY A 123 1.87 -16.76 -8.03
CA GLY A 123 3.23 -16.41 -7.60
C GLY A 123 3.53 -14.90 -7.54
N ASN A 124 2.59 -14.03 -7.91
CA ASN A 124 2.79 -12.58 -7.88
C ASN A 124 2.65 -12.02 -6.45
N THR A 125 3.28 -10.87 -6.21
CA THR A 125 3.23 -10.11 -4.96
C THR A 125 2.72 -8.72 -5.25
N SER A 126 1.91 -8.15 -4.36
CA SER A 126 1.51 -6.75 -4.42
C SER A 126 1.73 -6.05 -3.08
N TYR A 127 1.80 -4.74 -3.12
CA TYR A 127 2.13 -3.90 -1.97
C TYR A 127 1.04 -2.86 -1.72
N CYS A 128 0.76 -2.58 -0.45
CA CYS A 128 -0.17 -1.53 -0.08
C CYS A 128 0.38 -0.69 1.07
N LEU A 129 0.44 0.63 0.90
CA LEU A 129 0.90 1.53 1.94
C LEU A 129 -0.08 1.52 3.13
N GLN A 130 0.45 1.45 4.34
CA GLN A 130 -0.33 1.81 5.52
C GLN A 130 -0.46 3.34 5.61
N GLN A 131 -1.59 3.85 5.12
CA GLN A 131 -1.79 5.29 4.92
C GLN A 131 -1.92 6.05 6.24
N THR A 132 -1.51 7.32 6.19
CA THR A 132 -1.73 8.33 7.22
C THR A 132 -2.45 9.52 6.61
N SER A 133 -2.85 10.48 7.43
CA SER A 133 -3.51 11.68 6.96
C SER A 133 -2.61 12.49 6.00
N LEU A 134 -1.29 12.44 6.22
CA LEU A 134 -0.30 13.09 5.36
C LEU A 134 -0.19 12.41 3.98
N THR A 135 -0.08 11.08 3.94
CA THR A 135 0.11 10.35 2.66
C THR A 135 -1.16 10.23 1.83
N ALA A 136 -2.33 10.24 2.47
CA ALA A 136 -3.62 10.17 1.80
C ALA A 136 -4.14 11.55 1.36
N PHE A 137 -4.00 12.57 2.21
CA PHE A 137 -4.65 13.87 2.02
C PHE A 137 -3.70 15.06 1.95
N GLY A 138 -2.38 14.85 1.94
CA GLY A 138 -1.43 15.97 1.89
C GLY A 138 -1.60 16.94 3.05
N ASN A 139 -1.96 16.41 4.23
CA ASN A 139 -2.17 17.19 5.44
C ASN A 139 -0.89 17.91 5.89
N LYS A 140 -1.04 18.81 6.86
CA LYS A 140 0.09 19.60 7.38
C LYS A 140 1.18 18.70 7.95
N TYR A 141 2.42 19.14 7.85
CA TYR A 141 3.60 18.35 8.23
C TYR A 141 3.60 17.92 9.70
N GLU A 142 2.89 18.62 10.59
CA GLU A 142 2.80 18.23 12.00
C GLU A 142 2.13 16.87 12.22
N THR A 143 1.36 16.35 11.24
CA THR A 143 0.81 14.99 11.30
C THR A 143 1.83 13.90 10.95
N ILE A 144 3.10 14.26 10.74
CA ILE A 144 4.20 13.31 10.50
C ILE A 144 4.38 12.30 11.63
N THR A 145 3.97 12.65 12.85
CA THR A 145 3.99 11.75 14.01
C THR A 145 3.15 10.48 13.78
N GLU A 146 2.12 10.55 12.93
CA GLU A 146 1.37 9.36 12.49
C GLU A 146 2.26 8.40 11.70
N LEU A 147 3.14 8.92 10.83
CA LEU A 147 4.08 8.10 10.07
C LEU A 147 5.15 7.50 10.99
N ASP A 148 5.62 8.26 11.97
CA ASP A 148 6.56 7.74 12.97
C ASP A 148 5.96 6.62 13.80
N PHE A 149 4.68 6.74 14.21
CA PHE A 149 3.96 5.65 14.86
C PHE A 149 3.82 4.43 13.93
N VAL A 150 3.40 4.65 12.68
CA VAL A 150 3.24 3.56 11.70
C VAL A 150 4.57 2.82 11.50
N ARG A 151 5.67 3.55 11.35
CA ARG A 151 7.00 3.01 11.09
C ARG A 151 7.63 2.33 12.30
N ASN A 152 7.60 2.99 13.46
CA ASN A 152 8.40 2.59 14.62
C ASN A 152 7.62 1.70 15.61
N THR A 153 6.29 1.70 15.55
CA THR A 153 5.43 0.94 16.47
C THR A 153 4.55 -0.05 15.73
N LEU A 154 3.65 0.43 14.87
CA LEU A 154 2.65 -0.42 14.23
C LEU A 154 3.29 -1.47 13.33
N ALA A 155 4.23 -1.09 12.46
CA ALA A 155 4.84 -2.01 11.51
C ALA A 155 5.63 -3.14 12.19
N PRO A 156 6.49 -2.89 13.20
CA PRO A 156 7.15 -3.97 13.95
C PRO A 156 6.18 -4.93 14.64
N VAL A 157 5.14 -4.40 15.32
CA VAL A 157 4.13 -5.22 16.01
C VAL A 157 3.35 -6.06 15.00
N LEU A 158 2.89 -5.43 13.91
CA LEU A 158 2.12 -6.11 12.87
C LEU A 158 2.97 -7.14 12.13
N LYS A 159 4.26 -6.88 11.87
CA LYS A 159 5.21 -7.83 11.28
C LYS A 159 5.33 -9.09 12.13
N ALA A 160 5.56 -8.94 13.44
CA ALA A 160 5.63 -10.07 14.36
C ALA A 160 4.30 -10.83 14.43
N THR A 161 3.19 -10.10 14.45
CA THR A 161 1.84 -10.67 14.48
C THR A 161 1.55 -11.51 13.24
N ILE A 162 1.85 -10.99 12.04
CA ILE A 162 1.65 -11.72 10.78
C ILE A 162 2.51 -12.98 10.75
N LYS A 163 3.76 -12.88 11.23
CA LYS A 163 4.67 -14.03 11.32
C LYS A 163 4.15 -15.10 12.27
N GLU A 164 3.66 -14.71 13.46
CA GLU A 164 3.06 -15.61 14.44
C GLU A 164 1.76 -16.25 13.91
N ALA A 165 1.00 -15.54 13.08
CA ALA A 165 -0.18 -16.07 12.41
C ALA A 165 0.14 -17.06 11.28
N GLY A 166 1.39 -17.10 10.79
CA GLY A 166 1.76 -17.84 9.58
C GLY A 166 1.21 -17.20 8.29
N GLY A 167 0.90 -15.90 8.33
CA GLY A 167 0.18 -15.18 7.28
C GLY A 167 -1.33 -15.10 7.52
N ILE A 168 -1.99 -14.18 6.82
CA ILE A 168 -3.42 -13.89 7.00
C ILE A 168 -4.10 -13.96 5.64
N ASN A 169 -5.08 -14.86 5.51
CA ASN A 169 -5.91 -14.95 4.30
C ASN A 169 -6.89 -13.77 4.27
N LEU A 170 -6.58 -12.75 3.47
CA LEU A 170 -7.43 -11.57 3.30
C LEU A 170 -8.71 -11.91 2.54
N LYS A 171 -8.66 -12.83 1.57
CA LYS A 171 -9.83 -13.16 0.73
C LYS A 171 -10.98 -13.70 1.56
N GLU A 172 -10.71 -14.55 2.56
CA GLU A 172 -11.73 -15.01 3.51
C GLU A 172 -12.30 -13.89 4.39
N ILE A 173 -11.45 -12.96 4.83
CA ILE A 173 -11.85 -11.83 5.65
C ILE A 173 -12.78 -10.91 4.85
N LEU A 174 -12.39 -10.58 3.62
CA LEU A 174 -13.18 -9.79 2.68
C LEU A 174 -14.51 -10.47 2.35
N ALA A 175 -14.51 -11.78 2.09
CA ALA A 175 -15.74 -12.54 1.83
C ALA A 175 -16.70 -12.52 3.03
N THR A 176 -16.17 -12.64 4.25
CA THR A 176 -16.96 -12.54 5.48
C THR A 176 -17.51 -11.13 5.67
N GLY A 177 -16.70 -10.10 5.42
CA GLY A 177 -17.11 -8.70 5.44
C GLY A 177 -18.30 -8.41 4.52
N ILE A 178 -18.25 -8.90 3.27
CA ILE A 178 -19.37 -8.78 2.32
C ILE A 178 -20.65 -9.42 2.88
N GLN A 179 -20.55 -10.61 3.48
CA GLN A 179 -21.71 -11.27 4.11
C GLN A 179 -22.26 -10.49 5.32
N MET A 180 -21.44 -9.65 5.94
CA MET A 180 -21.83 -8.72 7.01
C MET A 180 -22.35 -7.37 6.48
N GLY A 181 -22.49 -7.22 5.16
CA GLY A 181 -23.04 -6.03 4.51
C GLY A 181 -22.03 -4.92 4.24
N ASP A 182 -20.74 -5.26 4.16
CA ASP A 182 -19.70 -4.36 3.63
C ASP A 182 -19.67 -4.36 2.09
N GLU A 183 -19.14 -3.29 1.51
CA GLU A 183 -18.80 -3.22 0.07
C GLU A 183 -17.28 -3.11 -0.18
N LEU A 184 -16.48 -3.12 0.89
CA LEU A 184 -15.01 -3.20 0.89
C LEU A 184 -14.26 -1.96 0.35
N HIS A 185 -14.94 -0.82 0.21
CA HIS A 185 -14.33 0.46 -0.17
C HIS A 185 -14.72 1.59 0.78
N GLY A 186 -16.00 2.00 0.81
CA GLY A 186 -16.51 3.04 1.71
C GLY A 186 -17.02 2.54 3.06
N LYS A 187 -17.41 1.27 3.14
CA LYS A 187 -17.97 0.59 4.31
C LYS A 187 -17.26 -0.75 4.51
N LEU A 188 -16.57 -0.85 5.64
CA LEU A 188 -15.67 -1.96 5.98
C LEU A 188 -15.78 -2.38 7.46
N ASP A 189 -16.93 -2.13 8.12
CA ASP A 189 -17.07 -2.38 9.56
C ASP A 189 -17.00 -3.87 9.89
N GLY A 190 -17.62 -4.72 9.08
CA GLY A 190 -17.57 -6.17 9.26
C GLY A 190 -16.15 -6.71 9.03
N THR A 191 -15.55 -6.32 7.92
CA THR A 191 -14.19 -6.67 7.48
C THR A 191 -13.18 -6.26 8.55
N ARG A 192 -13.26 -5.02 9.03
CA ARG A 192 -12.38 -4.51 10.09
C ARG A 192 -12.54 -5.32 11.38
N SER A 193 -13.79 -5.60 11.79
CA SER A 193 -14.06 -6.37 13.00
C SER A 193 -13.49 -7.79 12.91
N VAL A 194 -13.67 -8.46 11.78
CA VAL A 194 -13.11 -9.80 11.52
C VAL A 194 -11.59 -9.76 11.46
N PHE A 195 -11.01 -8.77 10.79
CA PHE A 195 -9.56 -8.61 10.67
C PHE A 195 -8.92 -8.46 12.05
N VAL A 196 -9.42 -7.52 12.88
CA VAL A 196 -8.92 -7.31 14.24
C VAL A 196 -9.12 -8.56 15.10
N SER A 197 -10.29 -9.19 15.05
CA SER A 197 -10.56 -10.41 15.83
C SER A 197 -9.64 -11.58 15.46
N ARG A 198 -9.24 -11.69 14.18
CA ARG A 198 -8.26 -12.68 13.73
C ARG A 198 -6.84 -12.33 14.16
N LEU A 199 -6.48 -11.05 14.23
CA LEU A 199 -5.14 -10.59 14.63
C LEU A 199 -4.88 -10.72 16.14
N LEU A 200 -5.86 -10.35 16.97
CA LEU A 200 -5.69 -10.21 18.42
C LEU A 200 -5.05 -11.43 19.10
N PRO A 201 -5.45 -12.69 18.82
CA PRO A 201 -4.82 -13.86 19.44
C PRO A 201 -3.34 -14.03 19.09
N HIS A 202 -2.87 -13.44 17.99
CA HIS A 202 -1.47 -13.48 17.58
C HIS A 202 -0.69 -12.30 18.15
N ILE A 203 -1.30 -11.11 18.24
CA ILE A 203 -0.68 -9.92 18.86
C ILE A 203 -0.26 -10.24 20.30
N VAL A 204 -1.16 -10.84 21.09
CA VAL A 204 -0.91 -11.15 22.52
C VAL A 204 0.17 -12.22 22.74
N LYS A 205 0.59 -12.92 21.69
CA LYS A 205 1.66 -13.92 21.73
C LYS A 205 3.01 -13.36 21.30
N THR A 206 3.05 -12.12 20.82
CA THR A 206 4.30 -11.45 20.47
C THR A 206 5.05 -11.00 21.74
N ASP A 207 6.35 -10.75 21.60
CA ASP A 207 7.21 -10.31 22.72
C ASP A 207 7.16 -8.79 22.97
N PHE A 208 6.24 -8.06 22.32
CA PHE A 208 6.09 -6.63 22.53
C PHE A 208 5.47 -6.32 23.90
N ASP A 209 5.87 -5.20 24.49
CA ASP A 209 5.27 -4.73 25.74
C ASP A 209 3.79 -4.39 25.54
N LYS A 210 2.97 -4.60 26.56
CA LYS A 210 1.52 -4.36 26.48
C LYS A 210 1.15 -2.88 26.31
N ASP A 211 2.04 -1.98 26.72
CA ASP A 211 1.87 -0.54 26.58
C ASP A 211 2.35 -0.02 25.21
N THR A 212 2.95 -0.88 24.36
CA THR A 212 3.37 -0.56 22.98
C THR A 212 2.19 -0.48 22.03
#